data_AF-C6HEF6-F1
#
_entry.id   AF-C6HEF6-F1
#
_cell.length_a   1.000
_cell.length_b   1.000
_cell.length_c   1.000
_cell.angle_alpha   90.00
_cell.angle_beta   90.00
_cell.angle_gamma   90.00
#
_symmetry.space_group_name_H-M   'P 1'
#
loop_
_entity.id
_entity.type
_entity.pdbx_description
1 polymer ?
#
loop_
_entity_poly.entity_id
_entity_poly.type
_entity_poly.pdbx_seq_one_letter_code
_entity_poly.pdbx_strand_id
1 'polypeptide(L)'
;MVNIEIPKNYTASPSSFMGTSSLTINHEATLDLDSSNAFEGPEKLLEVWFGPSPRDFLGSTEPTGLKAVPVEIWKDMLDLVSCKVLSIIESDDVDAYLLSESSMFVFPHKLILKTCGTTTLLSGLPRILEIAALYAGFPKNTAPASLGIKTAAAPYRLAR
;
A
#
# COMPACT_ATOMS: atom_id res chain seq x y z
N MET A 1 -40.09 -8.39 -24.48
CA MET A 1 -40.30 -9.26 -23.30
C MET A 1 -39.64 -10.58 -23.62
N VAL A 2 -38.36 -10.73 -23.26
CA VAL A 2 -37.55 -11.90 -23.65
C VAL A 2 -37.53 -12.86 -22.48
N ASN A 3 -38.10 -14.04 -22.67
CA ASN A 3 -38.13 -15.09 -21.65
C ASN A 3 -36.75 -15.74 -21.58
N ILE A 4 -36.04 -15.58 -20.47
CA ILE A 4 -34.69 -16.12 -20.25
C ILE A 4 -34.85 -17.38 -19.39
N GLU A 5 -35.29 -18.48 -20.00
CA GLU A 5 -35.19 -19.79 -19.36
C GLU A 5 -33.85 -20.43 -19.73
N ILE A 6 -33.05 -20.71 -18.71
CA ILE A 6 -31.74 -21.36 -18.84
C ILE A 6 -31.97 -22.88 -19.03
N PRO A 7 -31.37 -23.52 -20.05
CA PRO A 7 -31.56 -24.96 -20.29
C PRO A 7 -31.02 -25.81 -19.14
N LYS A 8 -31.81 -26.80 -18.69
CA LYS A 8 -31.55 -27.61 -17.49
C LYS A 8 -30.34 -28.57 -17.57
N ASN A 9 -29.58 -28.61 -18.68
CA ASN A 9 -28.48 -29.56 -18.86
C ASN A 9 -27.30 -28.99 -19.66
N TYR A 10 -26.82 -27.79 -19.31
CA TYR A 10 -25.58 -27.27 -19.89
C TYR A 10 -24.36 -27.88 -19.16
N THR A 11 -23.82 -28.98 -19.70
CA THR A 11 -22.71 -29.74 -19.07
C THR A 11 -21.32 -29.36 -19.58
N ALA A 12 -21.18 -28.29 -20.37
CA ALA A 12 -19.88 -27.83 -20.86
C ALA A 12 -19.14 -26.90 -19.88
N SER A 13 -19.05 -27.30 -18.60
CA SER A 13 -18.16 -26.68 -17.62
C SER A 13 -16.85 -27.48 -17.54
N PRO A 14 -15.66 -26.84 -17.49
CA PRO A 14 -14.36 -27.54 -17.44
C PRO A 14 -14.10 -28.36 -16.17
N SER A 15 -15.10 -28.49 -15.29
CA SER A 15 -15.00 -29.07 -13.95
C SER A 15 -15.11 -30.61 -13.91
N SER A 16 -15.06 -31.29 -15.06
CA SER A 16 -15.19 -32.76 -15.15
C SER A 16 -13.88 -33.54 -14.95
N PHE A 17 -12.82 -32.89 -14.47
CA PHE A 17 -11.59 -33.60 -14.06
C PHE A 17 -11.75 -34.17 -12.65
N MET A 18 -11.45 -35.46 -12.46
CA MET A 18 -11.60 -36.23 -11.21
C MET A 18 -10.64 -35.83 -10.06
N GLY A 19 -10.61 -34.54 -9.72
CA GLY A 19 -9.83 -34.02 -8.60
C GLY A 19 -10.28 -32.66 -8.12
N THR A 20 -11.39 -32.12 -8.62
CA THR A 20 -11.88 -30.81 -8.18
C THR A 20 -12.80 -30.99 -6.98
N SER A 21 -12.39 -30.48 -5.82
CA SER A 21 -13.23 -30.38 -4.63
C SER A 21 -14.52 -29.65 -5.01
N SER A 22 -15.66 -30.34 -4.93
CA SER A 22 -16.98 -29.73 -5.10
C SER A 22 -17.18 -28.70 -3.98
N LEU A 23 -17.03 -27.42 -4.31
CA LEU A 23 -17.39 -26.33 -3.41
C LEU A 23 -18.92 -26.20 -3.41
N THR A 24 -19.58 -26.94 -2.52
CA THR A 24 -20.99 -26.69 -2.18
C THR A 24 -21.06 -25.40 -1.35
N ILE A 25 -21.22 -24.27 -2.05
CA ILE A 25 -21.52 -23.00 -1.41
C ILE A 25 -23.03 -22.99 -1.17
N ASN A 26 -23.43 -23.12 0.10
CA ASN A 26 -24.82 -22.95 0.50
C ASN A 26 -25.22 -21.48 0.32
N HIS A 27 -25.79 -21.15 -0.84
CA HIS A 27 -26.20 -19.79 -1.20
C HIS A 27 -27.04 -19.13 -0.08
N GLU A 28 -27.97 -19.88 0.51
CA GLU A 28 -28.78 -19.46 1.67
C GLU A 28 -27.95 -19.07 2.91
N ALA A 29 -26.84 -19.75 3.16
CA ALA A 29 -25.95 -19.45 4.29
C ALA A 29 -24.98 -18.29 3.99
N THR A 30 -24.87 -17.86 2.73
CA THR A 30 -23.96 -16.79 2.29
C THR A 30 -24.68 -15.47 1.95
N LEU A 31 -26.01 -15.47 1.86
CA LEU A 31 -26.81 -14.27 1.52
C LEU A 31 -26.64 -13.14 2.55
N ASP A 32 -26.53 -13.50 3.83
CA ASP A 32 -26.33 -12.56 4.94
C ASP A 32 -24.85 -12.48 5.40
N LEU A 33 -23.93 -13.13 4.69
CA LEU A 33 -22.48 -12.91 4.87
C LEU A 33 -22.07 -11.63 4.15
N ASP A 34 -22.63 -10.52 4.60
CA ASP A 34 -22.08 -9.21 4.33
C ASP A 34 -20.68 -9.17 4.96
N SER A 35 -19.64 -9.19 4.10
CA SER A 35 -18.25 -9.09 4.53
C SER A 35 -17.91 -7.74 5.16
N SER A 36 -18.87 -6.83 5.37
CA SER A 36 -18.71 -5.56 6.08
C SER A 36 -18.04 -5.71 7.45
N ASN A 37 -18.26 -6.84 8.12
CA ASN A 37 -17.64 -7.17 9.41
C ASN A 37 -16.62 -8.32 9.33
N ALA A 38 -16.31 -8.80 8.13
CA ALA A 38 -15.30 -9.85 7.97
C ALA A 38 -13.90 -9.25 8.12
N PHE A 39 -13.07 -9.88 8.96
CA PHE A 39 -11.66 -9.52 9.08
C PHE A 39 -10.95 -9.84 7.75
N GLU A 40 -10.49 -8.80 7.04
CA GLU A 40 -9.68 -8.96 5.84
C GLU A 40 -8.30 -9.51 6.24
N GLY A 41 -8.19 -10.85 6.25
CA GLY A 41 -7.07 -11.62 6.76
C GLY A 41 -5.66 -11.35 6.16
N PRO A 42 -5.48 -10.84 4.92
CA PRO A 42 -4.15 -10.53 4.39
C PRO A 42 -3.70 -9.10 4.71
N GLU A 43 -2.62 -8.99 5.49
CA GLU A 43 -1.87 -7.75 5.64
C GLU A 43 -1.27 -7.32 4.28
N LYS A 44 -1.32 -6.01 3.98
CA LYS A 44 -0.71 -5.44 2.77
C LYS A 44 0.59 -4.72 3.17
N LEU A 45 1.64 -4.94 2.40
CA LEU A 45 2.96 -4.33 2.60
C LEU A 45 3.27 -3.42 1.41
N LEU A 46 3.72 -2.20 1.67
CA LEU A 46 4.34 -1.33 0.66
C LEU A 46 5.75 -1.04 1.13
N GLU A 47 6.73 -1.41 0.31
CA GLU A 47 8.13 -1.06 0.54
C GLU A 47 8.65 -0.24 -0.63
N VAL A 48 9.11 0.98 -0.33
CA VAL A 48 9.67 1.93 -1.31
C VAL A 48 11.12 2.19 -0.97
N TRP A 49 12.02 1.85 -1.86
CA TRP A 49 13.45 2.12 -1.72
C TRP A 49 13.83 3.27 -2.63
N PHE A 50 14.65 4.19 -2.13
CA PHE A 50 15.24 5.30 -2.88
C PHE A 50 16.76 5.14 -3.06
N GLY A 51 17.37 4.20 -2.34
CA GLY A 51 18.75 3.78 -2.54
C GLY A 51 18.95 2.34 -2.04
N PRO A 52 20.05 1.66 -2.41
CA PRO A 52 20.31 0.26 -2.05
C PRO A 52 20.76 0.08 -0.58
N SER A 53 21.23 1.13 0.09
CA SER A 53 21.66 1.06 1.49
C SER A 53 21.55 2.43 2.21
N PRO A 54 21.60 2.47 3.56
CA PRO A 54 21.57 3.73 4.31
C PRO A 54 22.76 4.66 4.05
N ARG A 55 23.83 4.18 3.43
CA ARG A 55 25.03 4.97 3.10
C ARG A 55 25.06 5.40 1.63
N ASP A 56 24.14 4.84 0.84
CA ASP A 56 24.09 5.06 -0.59
C ASP A 56 22.98 6.06 -0.90
N PHE A 57 23.33 7.32 -0.66
CA PHE A 57 22.49 8.49 -0.89
C PHE A 57 22.65 9.03 -2.31
N LEU A 58 22.86 8.17 -3.32
CA LEU A 58 23.06 8.57 -4.73
C LEU A 58 22.09 9.70 -5.16
N GLY A 59 22.54 10.94 -5.02
CA GLY A 59 21.79 12.15 -5.37
C GLY A 59 20.85 12.77 -4.31
N SER A 60 20.84 12.33 -3.04
CA SER A 60 20.14 13.05 -1.94
C SER A 60 20.93 14.27 -1.49
N THR A 61 20.25 15.41 -1.32
CA THR A 61 20.83 16.61 -0.68
C THR A 61 20.74 16.56 0.84
N GLU A 62 19.95 15.65 1.42
CA GLU A 62 19.75 15.53 2.86
C GLU A 62 20.62 14.41 3.48
N PRO A 63 21.42 14.70 4.53
CA PRO A 63 22.35 13.75 5.13
C PRO A 63 21.69 12.52 5.77
N THR A 64 20.43 12.63 6.20
CA THR A 64 19.66 11.55 6.83
C THR A 64 18.54 11.01 5.93
N GLY A 65 18.51 11.45 4.67
CA GLY A 65 17.52 11.01 3.67
C GLY A 65 16.08 11.20 4.13
N LEU A 66 15.25 10.15 4.06
CA LEU A 66 13.82 10.25 4.45
C LEU A 66 13.61 10.62 5.93
N LYS A 67 14.60 10.44 6.79
CA LYS A 67 14.51 10.84 8.20
C LYS A 67 14.69 12.34 8.41
N ALA A 68 15.16 13.08 7.40
CA ALA A 68 15.18 14.55 7.45
C ALA A 68 13.78 15.16 7.31
N VAL A 69 12.80 14.37 6.85
CA VAL A 69 11.44 14.83 6.61
C VAL A 69 10.74 15.12 7.95
N PRO A 70 10.15 16.31 8.13
CA PRO A 70 9.42 16.63 9.36
C PRO A 70 8.25 15.67 9.60
N VAL A 71 8.07 15.26 10.85
CA VAL A 71 6.98 14.35 11.29
C VAL A 71 5.60 14.81 10.83
N GLU A 72 5.33 16.12 10.84
CA GLU A 72 4.04 16.68 10.43
C GLU A 72 3.73 16.40 8.94
N ILE A 73 4.75 16.36 8.08
CA ILE A 73 4.57 16.01 6.66
C ILE A 73 4.17 14.54 6.51
N TRP A 74 4.71 13.66 7.35
CA TRP A 74 4.31 12.25 7.39
C TRP A 74 2.89 12.08 7.94
N LYS A 75 2.51 12.83 8.98
CA LYS A 75 1.13 12.82 9.51
C LYS A 75 0.13 13.26 8.44
N ASP A 76 0.41 14.34 7.72
CA ASP A 76 -0.46 14.81 6.62
C ASP A 76 -0.61 13.74 5.54
N MET A 77 0.47 13.03 5.19
CA MET A 77 0.41 11.92 4.22
C MET A 77 -0.43 10.75 4.73
N LEU A 78 -0.24 10.36 6.00
CA LEU A 78 -0.98 9.27 6.62
C LEU A 78 -2.48 9.60 6.76
N ASP A 79 -2.81 10.86 6.97
CA ASP A 79 -4.19 11.35 7.00
C ASP A 79 -4.91 11.17 5.66
N LEU A 80 -4.19 11.29 4.52
CA LEU A 80 -4.76 11.02 3.19
C LEU A 80 -5.20 9.55 3.02
N VAL A 81 -4.54 8.63 3.72
CA VAL A 81 -4.86 7.19 3.70
C VAL A 81 -5.62 6.76 4.95
N SER A 82 -6.25 7.71 5.67
CA SER A 82 -7.05 7.47 6.87
C SER A 82 -6.31 6.77 8.02
N CYS A 83 -4.99 6.91 8.07
CA CYS A 83 -4.15 6.36 9.13
C CYS A 83 -3.78 7.45 10.13
N LYS A 84 -4.03 7.23 11.43
CA LYS A 84 -3.64 8.16 12.49
C LYS A 84 -2.40 7.69 13.23
N VAL A 85 -1.44 8.59 13.43
CA VAL A 85 -0.25 8.32 14.24
C VAL A 85 -0.63 8.26 15.72
N LEU A 86 -0.36 7.13 16.36
CA LEU A 86 -0.60 6.91 17.79
C LEU A 86 0.66 7.21 18.62
N SER A 87 1.82 6.76 18.14
CA SER A 87 3.12 7.02 18.78
C SER A 87 4.26 6.87 17.77
N ILE A 88 5.41 7.46 18.11
CA ILE A 88 6.63 7.42 17.30
C ILE A 88 7.78 7.00 18.21
N ILE A 89 8.61 6.07 17.73
CA ILE A 89 9.89 5.70 18.34
C ILE A 89 10.98 6.03 17.33
N GLU A 90 11.82 7.00 17.67
CA GLU A 90 12.96 7.42 16.86
C GLU A 90 14.22 6.66 17.30
N SER A 91 15.06 6.29 16.34
CA SER A 91 16.38 5.67 16.60
C SER A 91 17.40 6.23 15.63
N ASP A 92 18.63 5.73 15.61
CA ASP A 92 19.63 6.20 14.64
C ASP A 92 19.30 5.69 13.22
N ASP A 93 18.86 4.44 13.09
CA ASP A 93 18.68 3.76 11.81
C ASP A 93 17.25 3.87 11.25
N VAL A 94 16.24 3.94 12.14
CA VAL A 94 14.83 3.86 11.75
C VAL A 94 13.92 4.64 12.70
N ASP A 95 12.94 5.33 12.13
CA ASP A 95 11.84 5.90 12.90
C ASP A 95 10.60 5.03 12.69
N ALA A 96 10.07 4.49 13.78
CA ALA A 96 8.93 3.58 13.79
C ALA A 96 7.67 4.32 14.26
N TYR A 97 6.65 4.30 13.42
CA TYR A 97 5.36 4.93 13.64
C TYR A 97 4.33 3.84 13.92
N LEU A 98 3.76 3.87 15.11
CA LEU A 98 2.57 3.08 15.43
C LEU A 98 1.35 3.86 14.95
N LEU A 99 0.50 3.22 14.15
CA LEU A 99 -0.69 3.81 13.58
C LEU A 99 -1.95 3.10 14.10
N SER A 100 -3.12 3.71 13.94
CA SER A 100 -4.40 3.20 14.42
C SER A 100 -4.72 1.76 13.98
N GLU A 101 -4.38 1.41 12.74
CA GLU A 101 -4.61 0.08 12.13
C GLU A 101 -3.41 -0.37 11.27
N SER A 102 -2.23 0.18 11.55
CA SER A 102 -1.09 0.05 10.65
C SER A 102 0.23 0.34 11.37
N SER A 103 1.33 0.14 10.65
CA SER A 103 2.65 0.59 11.10
C SER A 103 3.45 1.12 9.93
N MET A 104 4.29 2.12 10.19
CA MET A 104 5.19 2.69 9.19
C MET A 104 6.61 2.76 9.75
N PHE A 105 7.60 2.44 8.93
CA PHE A 105 9.01 2.49 9.28
C PHE A 105 9.76 3.33 8.26
N VAL A 106 10.43 4.37 8.74
CA VAL A 106 11.18 5.32 7.92
C VAL A 106 12.67 5.11 8.16
N PHE A 107 13.37 4.65 7.13
CA PHE A 107 14.83 4.54 7.10
C PHE A 107 15.39 5.64 6.21
N PRO A 108 16.68 5.99 6.30
CA PRO A 108 17.26 7.02 5.44
C PRO A 108 17.02 6.80 3.93
N HIS A 109 17.01 5.54 3.49
CA HIS A 109 16.99 5.13 2.08
C HIS A 109 15.70 4.39 1.66
N LYS A 110 14.79 4.09 2.60
CA LYS A 110 13.56 3.35 2.30
C LYS A 110 12.44 3.63 3.29
N LEU A 111 11.21 3.39 2.84
CA LEU A 111 10.00 3.47 3.65
C LEU A 111 9.25 2.15 3.55
N ILE A 112 8.78 1.66 4.70
CA ILE A 112 7.88 0.51 4.79
C ILE A 112 6.56 1.01 5.39
N LEU A 113 5.44 0.73 4.72
CA LEU A 113 4.10 0.98 5.23
C LEU A 113 3.31 -0.33 5.21
N LYS A 114 2.92 -0.78 6.39
CA LYS A 114 2.14 -1.99 6.61
C LYS A 114 0.73 -1.59 7.00
N THR A 115 -0.27 -2.08 6.28
CA THR A 115 -1.68 -1.76 6.55
C THR A 115 -2.50 -3.04 6.60
N CYS A 116 -3.51 -3.08 7.47
CA CYS A 116 -4.56 -4.09 7.41
C CYS A 116 -5.87 -3.50 6.84
N GLY A 117 -6.84 -4.38 6.60
CA GLY A 117 -8.19 -4.00 6.17
C GLY A 117 -8.26 -3.38 4.77
N THR A 118 -9.28 -2.52 4.62
CA THR A 118 -9.69 -1.90 3.36
C THR A 118 -8.84 -0.68 2.96
N THR A 119 -7.77 -0.39 3.71
CA THR A 119 -6.89 0.77 3.48
C THR A 119 -6.32 0.77 2.06
N THR A 120 -6.51 1.87 1.33
CA THR A 120 -6.02 2.04 -0.03
C THR A 120 -4.54 2.46 -0.04
N LEU A 121 -3.66 1.51 0.27
CA LEU A 121 -2.22 1.72 0.43
C LEU A 121 -1.54 2.44 -0.76
N LEU A 122 -1.94 2.09 -1.98
CA LEU A 122 -1.38 2.68 -3.20
C LEU A 122 -1.79 4.15 -3.42
N SER A 123 -2.84 4.62 -2.76
CA SER A 123 -3.26 6.04 -2.83
C SER A 123 -2.26 6.97 -2.15
N GLY A 124 -1.50 6.47 -1.15
CA GLY A 124 -0.44 7.23 -0.48
C GLY A 124 0.88 7.27 -1.25
N LEU A 125 1.13 6.30 -2.16
CA LEU A 125 2.39 6.18 -2.88
C LEU A 125 2.78 7.46 -3.66
N PRO A 126 1.88 8.11 -4.42
CA PRO A 126 2.23 9.34 -5.12
C PRO A 126 2.75 10.43 -4.16
N ARG A 127 2.09 10.59 -3.00
CA ARG A 127 2.50 11.56 -1.98
C ARG A 127 3.84 11.18 -1.33
N ILE A 128 4.09 9.89 -1.09
CA ILE A 128 5.38 9.40 -0.56
C ILE A 128 6.53 9.76 -1.53
N LEU A 129 6.34 9.54 -2.83
CA LEU A 129 7.36 9.87 -3.83
C LEU A 129 7.60 11.38 -3.93
N GLU A 130 6.56 12.20 -3.80
CA GLU A 130 6.69 13.65 -3.74
C GLU A 130 7.46 14.11 -2.51
N ILE A 131 7.15 13.57 -1.33
CA ILE A 131 7.85 13.88 -0.08
C ILE A 131 9.34 13.56 -0.19
N ALA A 132 9.68 12.39 -0.74
CA ALA A 132 11.06 11.99 -0.91
C ALA A 132 11.85 12.95 -1.82
N ALA A 133 11.23 13.52 -2.85
CA ALA A 133 11.88 14.48 -3.74
C ALA A 133 11.96 15.91 -3.16
N LEU A 134 10.95 16.34 -2.39
CA LEU A 134 10.88 17.71 -1.88
C LEU A 134 11.64 17.90 -0.57
N TYR A 135 11.57 16.92 0.32
CA TYR A 135 12.05 17.05 1.69
C TYR A 135 13.26 16.17 2.01
N ALA A 136 13.43 15.05 1.31
CA ALA A 136 14.58 14.16 1.48
C ALA A 136 15.61 14.29 0.35
N GLY A 137 15.41 15.20 -0.60
CA GLY A 137 16.39 15.54 -1.62
C GLY A 137 16.65 14.47 -2.70
N PHE A 138 15.87 13.38 -2.77
CA PHE A 138 16.12 12.31 -3.74
C PHE A 138 15.93 12.78 -5.20
N PRO A 139 16.65 12.16 -6.17
CA PRO A 139 16.58 12.54 -7.58
C PRO A 139 15.15 12.54 -8.13
N LYS A 140 14.79 13.68 -8.72
CA LYS A 140 13.48 13.89 -9.34
C LYS A 140 13.46 13.22 -10.71
N ASN A 141 12.38 12.49 -11.01
CA ASN A 141 12.01 12.16 -12.38
C ASN A 141 10.72 12.88 -12.73
N THR A 142 10.52 13.17 -14.02
CA THR A 142 9.29 13.80 -14.50
C THR A 142 8.09 12.91 -14.18
N ALA A 143 7.26 13.33 -13.23
CA ALA A 143 6.01 12.64 -12.92
C ALA A 143 5.00 12.86 -14.06
N PRO A 144 4.18 11.85 -14.43
CA PRO A 144 3.05 12.09 -15.32
C PRO A 144 2.07 13.05 -14.63
N ALA A 145 1.61 14.06 -15.35
CA ALA A 145 0.79 15.17 -14.82
C ALA A 145 -0.60 14.75 -14.28
N SER A 146 -0.93 13.46 -14.26
CA SER A 146 -2.27 12.92 -14.05
C SER A 146 -2.75 12.86 -12.59
N LEU A 147 -1.92 13.23 -11.61
CA LEU A 147 -2.24 13.09 -10.18
C LEU A 147 -2.11 14.40 -9.37
N GLY A 148 -1.95 15.55 -10.05
CA GLY A 148 -1.79 16.85 -9.37
C GLY A 148 -0.44 17.05 -8.65
N ILE A 149 0.47 16.07 -8.75
CA ILE A 149 1.80 16.10 -8.16
C ILE A 149 2.78 16.70 -9.17
N LYS A 150 3.49 17.74 -8.76
CA LYS A 150 4.42 18.50 -9.63
C LYS A 150 5.80 17.85 -9.71
N THR A 151 6.15 16.97 -8.79
CA THR A 151 7.49 16.38 -8.66
C THR A 151 7.41 15.08 -7.87
N ALA A 152 8.12 14.04 -8.30
CA ALA A 152 8.22 12.77 -7.60
C ALA A 152 9.65 12.23 -7.68
N ALA A 153 10.12 11.60 -6.61
CA ALA A 153 11.40 10.90 -6.62
C ALA A 153 11.26 9.59 -7.41
N ALA A 154 12.31 9.23 -8.15
CA ALA A 154 12.40 7.91 -8.77
C ALA A 154 12.77 6.87 -7.69
N PRO A 155 11.90 5.90 -7.36
CA PRO A 155 12.28 4.85 -6.44
C PRO A 155 13.31 3.93 -7.11
N TYR A 156 14.32 3.52 -6.34
CA TYR A 156 15.25 2.45 -6.69
C TYR A 156 14.53 1.10 -6.80
N ARG A 157 13.60 0.81 -5.90
CA ARG A 157 12.82 -0.43 -5.87
C ARG A 157 11.45 -0.20 -5.24
N LEU A 158 10.42 -0.83 -5.81
CA LEU A 158 9.08 -0.91 -5.23
C LEU A 158 8.72 -2.39 -5.02
N ALA A 159 8.28 -2.75 -3.83
CA ALA A 159 7.77 -4.09 -3.51
C ALA A 159 6.40 -4.00 -2.83
N ARG A 160 5.54 -4.97 -3.14
CA ARG A 160 4.18 -5.14 -2.60
C ARG A 160 3.91 -6.59 -2.24
#